data_AF-A0A2N9MF17-F1
#
_entry.id   AF-A0A2N9MF17-F1
#
_cell.length_a   1.000
_cell.length_b   1.000
_cell.length_c   1.000
_cell.angle_alpha   90.00
_cell.angle_beta   90.00
_cell.angle_gamma   90.00
#
_symmetry.space_group_name_H-M   'P 1'
#
loop_
_entity.id
_entity.type
_entity.pdbx_description
1 polymer ?
#
loop_
_entity_poly.entity_id
_entity_poly.type
_entity_poly.pdbx_seq_one_letter_code
_entity_poly.pdbx_strand_id
1 'polypeptide(L)'
;MNGRGNLKRKRQASEPAPPLFPELGPPELRFAGTAFYDSIYHSINEKLDIDEKLASGQDRARRALIVFSDGEDNSSAHHMMDAIEAAQANDVLLFCIRYTDVRGGRLNARNKYGTSVMERIARETGGVDYDAREKGLAENFKQIGEQLRSSYELGYHSTNPVSDDSFHKIAIRIKRPGLAVRSKTGYYARSADH
;
A
#
# COMPACT_ATOMS: atom_id res chain seq x y z
N MET A 1 8.16 10.19 -71.63
CA MET A 1 8.62 9.63 -70.34
C MET A 1 8.85 10.77 -69.36
N ASN A 2 8.06 10.84 -68.29
CA ASN A 2 8.48 11.22 -66.92
C ASN A 2 7.24 11.41 -66.05
N GLY A 3 6.96 10.41 -65.21
CA GLY A 3 5.92 10.43 -64.19
C GLY A 3 6.36 11.22 -62.96
N ARG A 4 5.46 12.03 -62.41
CA ARG A 4 5.61 12.64 -61.08
C ARG A 4 4.83 11.79 -60.09
N GLY A 5 5.55 11.05 -59.24
CA GLY A 5 4.99 10.29 -58.13
C GLY A 5 4.60 11.20 -56.97
N ASN A 6 3.36 11.07 -56.49
CA ASN A 6 2.87 11.69 -55.26
C ASN A 6 3.33 10.88 -54.04
N LEU A 7 4.19 11.45 -53.19
CA LEU A 7 4.54 10.89 -51.89
C LEU A 7 3.45 11.22 -50.86
N LYS A 8 2.57 10.26 -50.57
CA LYS A 8 1.64 10.34 -49.42
C LYS A 8 2.45 10.16 -48.12
N ARG A 9 2.61 11.23 -47.34
CA ARG A 9 3.08 11.13 -45.94
C ARG A 9 2.03 10.39 -45.10
N LYS A 10 2.37 9.19 -44.66
CA LYS A 10 1.61 8.43 -43.66
C LYS A 10 1.66 9.21 -42.34
N ARG A 11 0.51 9.67 -41.84
CA ARG A 11 0.39 10.23 -40.48
C ARG A 11 0.62 9.08 -39.49
N GLN A 12 1.71 9.18 -38.72
CA GLN A 12 1.99 8.27 -37.63
C GLN A 12 1.03 8.62 -36.49
N ALA A 13 0.19 7.66 -36.08
CA ALA A 13 -0.72 7.84 -34.96
C ALA A 13 0.11 8.05 -33.69
N SER A 14 -0.16 9.13 -32.95
CA SER A 14 0.41 9.38 -31.63
C SER A 14 -0.07 8.31 -30.65
N GLU A 15 0.86 7.68 -29.93
CA GLU A 15 0.53 6.79 -28.81
C GLU A 15 -0.34 7.52 -27.77
N PRO A 16 -1.32 6.84 -27.15
CA PRO A 16 -2.15 7.44 -26.13
C PRO A 16 -1.28 7.83 -24.93
N ALA A 17 -1.50 9.05 -24.41
CA ALA A 17 -0.84 9.51 -23.21
C ALA A 17 -1.05 8.51 -22.06
N PRO A 18 -0.01 8.21 -21.26
CA PRO A 18 -0.16 7.33 -20.12
C PRO A 18 -1.22 7.91 -19.16
N PRO A 19 -1.94 7.05 -18.41
CA PRO A 19 -2.94 7.51 -17.46
C PRO A 19 -2.31 8.49 -16.46
N LEU A 20 -2.97 9.64 -16.29
CA LEU A 20 -2.55 10.67 -15.35
C LEU A 20 -2.88 10.16 -13.95
N PHE A 21 -1.87 9.70 -13.21
CA PHE A 21 -2.03 9.41 -11.79
C PHE A 21 -2.17 10.74 -11.03
N PRO A 22 -3.06 10.83 -10.03
CA PRO A 22 -3.16 12.05 -9.22
C PRO A 22 -1.84 12.30 -8.49
N GLU A 23 -1.25 13.48 -8.68
CA GLU A 23 -0.06 13.92 -7.95
C GLU A 23 -0.41 14.16 -6.46
N LEU A 24 0.47 13.67 -5.57
CA LEU A 24 0.31 13.71 -4.12
C LEU A 24 1.11 14.89 -3.53
N GLY A 25 0.44 15.81 -2.85
CA GLY A 25 1.06 16.91 -2.10
C GLY A 25 1.50 18.11 -2.95
N PRO A 26 1.88 19.25 -2.31
CA PRO A 26 2.51 20.35 -3.03
C PRO A 26 3.79 19.85 -3.72
N PRO A 27 4.14 20.35 -4.92
CA PRO A 27 5.39 19.99 -5.60
C PRO A 27 6.58 20.47 -4.76
N GLU A 28 7.07 19.62 -3.88
CA GLU A 28 8.25 19.90 -3.09
C GLU A 28 9.47 19.37 -3.85
N LEU A 29 10.30 20.28 -4.33
CA LEU A 29 11.61 19.97 -4.88
C LEU A 29 12.57 19.59 -3.72
N ARG A 30 12.34 18.43 -3.11
CA ARG A 30 13.24 17.87 -2.10
C ARG A 30 14.44 17.25 -2.81
N PHE A 31 15.57 17.95 -2.81
CA PHE A 31 16.84 17.34 -3.18
C PHE A 31 17.19 16.27 -2.11
N ALA A 32 16.94 15.00 -2.43
CA ALA A 32 17.40 13.79 -1.71
C ALA A 32 16.65 13.31 -0.43
N GLY A 33 15.37 13.68 -0.25
CA GLY A 33 14.52 13.14 0.82
C GLY A 33 13.51 12.08 0.34
N THR A 34 13.34 11.00 1.08
CA THR A 34 12.24 10.02 0.97
C THR A 34 11.41 10.12 2.25
N ALA A 35 10.16 10.56 2.14
CA ALA A 35 9.21 10.68 3.25
C ALA A 35 8.21 9.53 3.17
N PHE A 36 8.72 8.33 3.40
CA PHE A 36 8.02 7.08 3.18
C PHE A 36 6.81 6.95 4.13
N TYR A 37 6.98 7.24 5.41
CA TYR A 37 5.90 7.10 6.40
C TYR A 37 4.79 8.13 6.18
N ASP A 38 5.17 9.39 5.94
CA ASP A 38 4.24 10.47 5.63
C ASP A 38 3.43 10.15 4.37
N SER A 39 4.08 9.60 3.33
CA SER A 39 3.38 9.23 2.09
C SER A 39 2.25 8.23 2.34
N ILE A 40 2.46 7.26 3.23
CA ILE A 40 1.44 6.27 3.60
C ILE A 40 0.37 6.94 4.47
N TYR A 41 0.78 7.66 5.51
CA TYR A 41 -0.14 8.32 6.45
C TYR A 41 -1.11 9.27 5.75
N HIS A 42 -0.60 10.19 4.93
CA HIS A 42 -1.43 11.17 4.22
C HIS A 42 -2.28 10.52 3.12
N SER A 43 -1.76 9.51 2.41
CA SER A 43 -2.57 8.77 1.43
C SER A 43 -3.82 8.14 2.08
N ILE A 44 -3.68 7.65 3.31
CA ILE A 44 -4.77 7.02 4.04
C ILE A 44 -5.73 8.05 4.62
N ASN A 45 -5.22 9.01 5.40
CA ASN A 45 -6.07 9.93 6.16
C ASN A 45 -6.64 11.07 5.31
N GLU A 46 -5.99 11.45 4.21
CA GLU A 46 -6.44 12.60 3.40
C GLU A 46 -7.10 12.20 2.09
N LYS A 47 -6.85 11.02 1.54
CA LYS A 47 -7.43 10.62 0.25
C LYS A 47 -8.45 9.51 0.40
N LEU A 48 -8.06 8.42 1.05
CA LEU A 48 -8.96 7.27 1.24
C LEU A 48 -10.12 7.57 2.20
N ASP A 49 -9.98 8.56 3.10
CA ASP A 49 -11.08 9.09 3.92
C ASP A 49 -12.01 10.03 3.11
N ILE A 50 -11.46 10.81 2.17
CA ILE A 50 -12.25 11.68 1.28
C ILE A 50 -13.10 10.86 0.31
N ASP A 51 -12.52 9.80 -0.28
CA ASP A 51 -13.25 8.90 -1.18
C ASP A 51 -14.42 8.19 -0.47
N GLU A 52 -14.28 7.90 0.83
CA GLU A 52 -15.35 7.31 1.65
C GLU A 52 -16.47 8.33 1.94
N LYS A 53 -16.13 9.57 2.29
CA LYS A 53 -17.12 10.64 2.54
C LYS A 53 -17.88 11.07 1.27
N LEU A 54 -17.25 10.96 0.11
CA LEU A 54 -17.86 11.25 -1.19
C LEU A 54 -18.69 10.07 -1.73
N ALA A 55 -18.42 8.85 -1.30
CA ALA A 55 -19.23 7.67 -1.62
C ALA A 55 -20.52 7.66 -0.80
N SER A 56 -21.45 8.55 -1.14
CA SER A 56 -22.79 8.64 -0.54
C SER A 56 -23.55 7.31 -0.66
N GLY A 57 -23.52 6.50 0.40
CA GLY A 57 -24.50 5.42 0.62
C GLY A 57 -24.16 4.02 0.11
N GLN A 58 -22.88 3.64 -0.02
CA GLN A 58 -22.49 2.26 -0.31
C GLN A 58 -21.65 1.68 0.83
N ASP A 59 -21.84 0.39 1.12
CA ASP A 59 -21.07 -0.40 2.08
C ASP A 59 -19.58 -0.02 2.05
N ARG A 60 -18.93 0.13 3.20
CA ARG A 60 -17.49 0.44 3.32
C ARG A 60 -16.71 -0.45 2.35
N ALA A 61 -16.28 0.14 1.23
CA ALA A 61 -15.56 -0.61 0.21
C ALA A 61 -14.22 -1.03 0.80
N ARG A 62 -13.78 -2.27 0.51
CA ARG A 62 -12.47 -2.75 0.96
C ARG A 62 -11.38 -1.88 0.35
N ARG A 63 -10.52 -1.31 1.20
CA ARG A 63 -9.45 -0.41 0.79
C ARG A 63 -8.11 -1.12 0.82
N ALA A 64 -7.29 -0.81 -0.18
CA ALA A 64 -5.91 -1.25 -0.23
C ALA A 64 -5.02 -0.16 -0.81
N LEU A 65 -3.81 -0.06 -0.29
CA LEU A 65 -2.76 0.82 -0.82
C LEU A 65 -1.60 -0.06 -1.29
N ILE A 66 -1.24 0.09 -2.56
CA ILE A 66 -0.10 -0.60 -3.16
C ILE A 66 1.08 0.36 -3.15
N VAL A 67 2.15 -0.01 -2.47
CA VAL A 67 3.31 0.84 -2.21
C VAL A 67 4.52 0.33 -2.97
N PHE A 68 5.12 1.19 -3.79
CA PHE A 68 6.35 0.93 -4.53
C PHE A 68 7.49 1.71 -3.89
N SER A 69 8.46 1.03 -3.28
CA SER A 69 9.57 1.69 -2.57
C SER A 69 10.72 0.72 -2.27
N ASP A 70 11.85 1.24 -1.80
CA ASP A 70 12.88 0.46 -1.10
C ASP A 70 12.65 0.41 0.42
N GLY A 71 11.69 1.19 0.93
CA GLY A 71 11.30 1.28 2.34
C GLY A 71 12.20 2.19 3.17
N GLU A 72 13.12 2.93 2.54
CA GLU A 72 14.12 3.73 3.23
C GLU A 72 13.61 5.14 3.51
N ASP A 73 13.12 5.39 4.73
CA ASP A 73 12.74 6.73 5.17
C ASP A 73 13.96 7.55 5.65
N ASN A 74 14.00 8.84 5.29
CA ASN A 74 14.97 9.79 5.83
C ASN A 74 14.44 11.22 6.02
N SER A 75 13.14 11.44 5.83
CA SER A 75 12.56 12.79 5.86
C SER A 75 11.11 12.84 6.33
N SER A 76 10.54 11.74 6.84
CA SER A 76 9.20 11.78 7.39
C SER A 76 9.15 12.46 8.75
N ALA A 77 8.07 13.22 8.97
CA ALA A 77 7.69 13.71 10.29
C ALA A 77 7.04 12.61 11.13
N HIS A 78 6.27 11.72 10.49
CA HIS A 78 5.69 10.54 11.14
C HIS A 78 6.68 9.39 11.23
N HIS A 79 6.46 8.51 12.21
CA HIS A 79 7.17 7.26 12.35
C HIS A 79 6.39 6.10 11.72
N MET A 80 7.06 4.96 11.52
CA MET A 80 6.45 3.73 10.98
C MET A 80 5.15 3.32 11.68
N MET A 81 5.09 3.50 13.01
CA MET A 81 3.91 3.11 13.78
C MET A 81 2.70 3.98 13.47
N ASP A 82 2.88 5.28 13.23
CA ASP A 82 1.78 6.19 12.89
C ASP A 82 1.15 5.79 11.54
N ALA A 83 1.97 5.38 10.58
CA ALA A 83 1.51 4.87 9.29
C ALA A 83 0.73 3.54 9.43
N ILE A 84 1.20 2.64 10.30
CA ILE A 84 0.51 1.36 10.60
C ILE A 84 -0.82 1.63 11.30
N GLU A 85 -0.83 2.52 12.29
CA GLU A 85 -2.03 2.89 13.04
C GLU A 85 -3.07 3.54 12.13
N ALA A 86 -2.66 4.49 11.27
CA ALA A 86 -3.54 5.09 10.28
C ALA A 86 -4.17 4.03 9.37
N ALA A 87 -3.38 3.06 8.89
CA ALA A 87 -3.88 1.98 8.07
C ALA A 87 -4.86 1.05 8.80
N GLN A 88 -4.54 0.66 10.04
CA GLN A 88 -5.39 -0.22 10.85
C GLN A 88 -6.70 0.45 11.25
N ALA A 89 -6.66 1.74 11.59
CA ALA A 89 -7.84 2.53 11.96
C ALA A 89 -8.80 2.76 10.79
N ASN A 90 -8.27 2.80 9.56
CA ASN A 90 -9.05 2.99 8.34
C ASN A 90 -9.30 1.67 7.58
N ASP A 91 -8.99 0.51 8.16
CA ASP A 91 -9.14 -0.80 7.52
C ASP A 91 -8.50 -0.87 6.11
N VAL A 92 -7.30 -0.29 5.95
CA VAL A 92 -6.55 -0.27 4.69
C VAL A 92 -5.49 -1.38 4.70
N LEU A 93 -5.55 -2.28 3.72
CA LEU A 93 -4.50 -3.29 3.49
C LEU A 93 -3.30 -2.67 2.77
N LEU A 94 -2.09 -2.87 3.28
CA LEU A 94 -0.87 -2.39 2.62
C LEU A 94 -0.17 -3.51 1.86
N PHE A 95 -0.09 -3.37 0.54
CA PHE A 95 0.68 -4.27 -0.33
C PHE A 95 1.97 -3.57 -0.76
N CYS A 96 3.09 -4.10 -0.30
CA CYS A 96 4.40 -3.55 -0.56
C CYS A 96 5.03 -4.28 -1.75
N ILE A 97 5.44 -3.55 -2.77
CA ILE A 97 6.26 -4.06 -3.87
C ILE A 97 7.61 -3.39 -3.76
N ARG A 98 8.56 -4.15 -3.21
CA ARG A 98 9.86 -3.65 -2.83
C ARG A 98 10.84 -3.71 -3.99
N TYR A 99 11.50 -2.59 -4.26
CA TYR A 99 12.61 -2.49 -5.20
C TYR A 99 13.86 -2.07 -4.45
N THR A 100 14.75 -3.01 -4.16
CA THR A 100 15.99 -2.72 -3.43
C THR A 100 17.17 -2.77 -4.38
N ASP A 101 17.88 -1.64 -4.53
CA ASP A 101 19.15 -1.59 -5.27
C ASP A 101 20.25 -2.32 -4.48
N VAL A 102 20.83 -3.36 -5.08
CA VAL A 102 21.85 -4.19 -4.45
C VAL A 102 23.18 -3.98 -5.14
N ARG A 103 23.94 -2.99 -4.64
CA ARG A 103 25.28 -2.70 -5.14
C ARG A 103 26.25 -3.81 -4.75
N GLY A 104 26.91 -4.42 -5.74
CA GLY A 104 27.90 -5.48 -5.53
C GLY A 104 27.31 -6.80 -5.00
N GLY A 105 26.01 -7.05 -5.20
CA GLY A 105 25.36 -8.30 -4.80
C GLY A 105 25.16 -8.47 -3.30
N ARG A 106 25.37 -7.42 -2.49
CA ARG A 106 25.14 -7.45 -1.03
C ARG A 106 24.23 -6.32 -0.57
N LEU A 107 23.26 -6.66 0.26
CA LEU A 107 22.40 -5.67 0.94
C LEU A 107 23.20 -4.94 2.02
N ASN A 108 23.21 -3.62 1.99
CA ASN A 108 23.76 -2.81 3.06
C ASN A 108 22.77 -2.72 4.25
N ALA A 109 23.18 -2.09 5.35
CA ALA A 109 22.32 -1.97 6.54
C ALA A 109 21.03 -1.17 6.27
N ARG A 110 21.11 -0.14 5.43
CA ARG A 110 19.98 0.71 5.04
C ARG A 110 18.94 -0.07 4.25
N ASN A 111 19.39 -0.87 3.28
CA ASN A 111 18.54 -1.74 2.47
C ASN A 111 17.84 -2.81 3.32
N LYS A 112 18.56 -3.40 4.28
CA LYS A 112 17.99 -4.40 5.21
C LYS A 112 16.92 -3.76 6.11
N TYR A 113 17.15 -2.53 6.54
CA TYR A 113 16.18 -1.77 7.32
C TYR A 113 14.94 -1.44 6.48
N GLY A 114 15.07 -0.90 5.28
CA GLY A 114 13.93 -0.64 4.39
C GLY A 114 13.13 -1.90 4.06
N THR A 115 13.82 -3.02 3.87
CA THR A 115 13.19 -4.35 3.70
C THR A 115 12.34 -4.76 4.91
N SER A 116 12.89 -4.64 6.13
CA SER A 116 12.14 -5.02 7.33
C SER A 116 10.98 -4.06 7.63
N VAL A 117 11.12 -2.79 7.26
CA VAL A 117 10.06 -1.78 7.34
C VAL A 117 8.88 -2.17 6.43
N MET A 118 9.12 -2.44 5.14
CA MET A 118 8.05 -2.82 4.21
C MET A 118 7.37 -4.13 4.62
N GLU A 119 8.14 -5.13 5.03
CA GLU A 119 7.60 -6.39 5.55
C GLU A 119 6.70 -6.16 6.76
N ARG A 120 7.15 -5.32 7.72
CA ARG A 120 6.39 -5.05 8.95
C ARG A 120 5.10 -4.29 8.65
N ILE A 121 5.16 -3.20 7.89
CA ILE A 121 3.99 -2.39 7.55
C ILE A 121 2.92 -3.23 6.84
N ALA A 122 3.32 -4.04 5.86
CA ALA A 122 2.41 -4.94 5.16
C ALA A 122 1.80 -5.99 6.10
N ARG A 123 2.63 -6.63 6.95
CA ARG A 123 2.17 -7.67 7.88
C ARG A 123 1.21 -7.15 8.93
N GLU A 124 1.51 -6.02 9.57
CA GLU A 124 0.68 -5.46 10.65
C GLU A 124 -0.70 -5.04 10.16
N THR A 125 -0.82 -4.67 8.89
CA THR A 125 -2.08 -4.28 8.24
C THR A 125 -2.81 -5.47 7.58
N GLY A 126 -2.21 -6.66 7.54
CA GLY A 126 -2.79 -7.86 6.93
C GLY A 126 -2.55 -8.01 5.43
N GLY A 127 -1.73 -7.15 4.84
CA GLY A 127 -1.25 -7.27 3.47
C GLY A 127 0.03 -8.11 3.33
N VAL A 128 0.82 -7.83 2.29
CA VAL A 128 2.00 -8.63 1.90
C VAL A 128 3.10 -7.74 1.31
N ASP A 129 4.36 -8.03 1.66
CA ASP A 129 5.55 -7.55 0.96
C ASP A 129 5.97 -8.52 -0.14
N TYR A 130 6.25 -7.99 -1.32
CA TYR A 130 6.76 -8.71 -2.47
C TYR A 130 8.10 -8.11 -2.89
N ASP A 131 9.12 -8.94 -3.04
CA ASP A 131 10.36 -8.53 -3.67
C ASP A 131 10.18 -8.52 -5.20
N ALA A 132 10.28 -7.35 -5.82
CA ALA A 132 10.09 -7.20 -7.26
C ALA A 132 11.12 -8.02 -8.09
N ARG A 133 12.25 -8.41 -7.48
CA ARG A 133 13.33 -9.15 -8.13
C ARG A 133 13.07 -10.66 -8.20
N GLU A 134 12.18 -11.19 -7.36
CA GLU A 134 11.95 -12.65 -7.28
C GLU A 134 10.96 -13.14 -8.32
N LYS A 135 9.74 -12.60 -8.32
CA LYS A 135 8.62 -13.09 -9.15
C LYS A 135 8.26 -12.19 -10.31
N GLY A 136 8.81 -10.97 -10.34
CA GLY A 136 8.46 -9.94 -11.31
C GLY A 136 7.13 -9.24 -11.01
N LEU A 137 6.99 -8.03 -11.55
CA LEU A 137 5.91 -7.12 -11.20
C LEU A 137 4.50 -7.63 -11.56
N ALA A 138 4.36 -8.22 -12.75
CA ALA A 138 3.07 -8.72 -13.24
C ALA A 138 2.50 -9.82 -12.33
N GLU A 139 3.36 -10.72 -11.85
CA GLU A 139 2.96 -11.81 -10.96
C GLU A 139 2.61 -11.30 -9.55
N ASN A 140 3.32 -10.28 -9.05
CA ASN A 140 2.97 -9.62 -7.79
C ASN A 140 1.57 -8.99 -7.85
N PHE A 141 1.25 -8.26 -8.93
CA PHE A 141 -0.09 -7.69 -9.11
C PHE A 141 -1.19 -8.75 -9.22
N LYS A 142 -0.91 -9.88 -9.89
CA LYS A 142 -1.83 -11.00 -9.96
C LYS A 142 -2.15 -11.55 -8.57
N GLN A 143 -1.12 -11.79 -7.75
CA GLN A 143 -1.26 -12.28 -6.37
C GLN A 143 -2.02 -11.28 -5.48
N ILE A 144 -1.78 -9.97 -5.63
CA ILE A 144 -2.54 -8.92 -4.94
C ILE A 144 -4.02 -9.01 -5.33
N GLY A 145 -4.33 -9.10 -6.62
CA GLY A 145 -5.71 -9.22 -7.10
C GLY A 145 -6.41 -10.48 -6.58
N GLU A 146 -5.72 -11.61 -6.50
CA GLU A 146 -6.25 -12.85 -5.91
C GLU A 146 -6.58 -12.69 -4.42
N GLN A 147 -5.69 -12.06 -3.64
CA GLN A 147 -5.90 -11.81 -2.22
C GLN A 147 -7.05 -10.83 -1.95
N LEU A 148 -7.14 -9.76 -2.75
CA LEU A 148 -8.25 -8.81 -2.63
C LEU A 148 -9.60 -9.48 -2.89
N ARG A 149 -9.68 -10.44 -3.83
CA ARG A 149 -10.91 -11.21 -4.12
C ARG A 149 -11.25 -12.27 -3.07
N SER A 150 -10.27 -12.77 -2.32
CA SER A 150 -10.43 -13.90 -1.39
C SER A 150 -10.42 -13.49 0.09
N SER A 151 -10.50 -12.18 0.38
CA SER A 151 -10.62 -11.70 1.76
C SER A 151 -12.01 -11.97 2.34
N TYR A 152 -12.04 -12.38 3.61
CA TYR A 152 -13.25 -12.60 4.39
C TYR A 152 -13.29 -11.58 5.53
N GLU A 153 -14.47 -11.04 5.81
CA GLU A 153 -14.71 -10.21 6.99
C GLU A 153 -15.19 -11.09 8.13
N LEU A 154 -14.57 -10.96 9.31
CA LEU A 154 -14.92 -11.71 10.51
C LEU A 154 -15.26 -10.73 11.63
N GLY A 155 -16.54 -10.67 11.99
CA GLY A 155 -17.00 -9.96 13.18
C GLY A 155 -16.86 -10.82 14.44
N TYR A 156 -16.40 -10.21 15.53
CA TYR A 156 -16.45 -10.80 16.87
C TYR A 156 -16.78 -9.73 17.89
N HIS A 157 -17.39 -10.12 19.01
CA HIS A 157 -17.58 -9.23 20.15
C HIS A 157 -16.42 -9.38 21.12
N SER A 158 -15.73 -8.28 21.41
CA SER A 158 -14.68 -8.25 22.43
C SER A 158 -15.29 -8.55 23.81
N THR A 159 -14.65 -9.42 24.57
CA THR A 159 -14.98 -9.64 25.99
C THR A 159 -14.41 -8.53 26.90
N ASN A 160 -13.55 -7.65 26.35
CA ASN A 160 -13.10 -6.42 26.99
C ASN A 160 -13.85 -5.23 26.36
N PRO A 161 -14.86 -4.64 27.02
CA PRO A 161 -15.68 -3.56 26.47
C PRO A 161 -15.05 -2.16 26.67
N VAL A 162 -13.85 -2.08 27.26
CA VAL A 162 -13.19 -0.81 27.51
C VAL A 162 -12.75 -0.19 26.17
N SER A 163 -13.15 1.06 25.97
CA SER A 163 -12.76 1.91 24.85
C SER A 163 -11.85 3.01 25.39
N ASP A 164 -10.58 2.67 25.57
CA ASP A 164 -9.54 3.50 26.22
C ASP A 164 -8.43 3.92 25.25
N ASP A 165 -8.71 3.89 23.95
CA ASP A 165 -7.73 4.11 22.87
C ASP A 165 -6.54 3.15 22.90
N SER A 166 -6.62 2.04 23.64
CA SER A 166 -5.57 1.04 23.68
C SER A 166 -5.60 0.11 22.46
N PHE A 167 -4.43 -0.44 22.13
CA PHE A 167 -4.29 -1.41 21.04
C PHE A 167 -4.71 -2.80 21.49
N HIS A 168 -5.77 -3.31 20.86
CA HIS A 168 -6.27 -4.67 21.07
C HIS A 168 -5.71 -5.62 20.02
N LYS A 169 -4.86 -6.55 20.45
CA LYS A 169 -4.27 -7.56 19.58
C LYS A 169 -5.30 -8.61 19.15
N ILE A 170 -5.32 -8.92 17.85
CA ILE A 170 -6.10 -10.01 17.27
C ILE A 170 -5.17 -11.19 16.98
N ALA A 171 -5.62 -12.40 17.32
CA ALA A 171 -4.94 -13.63 16.96
C ALA A 171 -5.94 -14.64 16.38
N ILE A 172 -5.79 -14.98 15.11
CA ILE A 172 -6.65 -15.95 14.44
C ILE A 172 -5.97 -17.33 14.45
N ARG A 173 -6.66 -18.34 14.98
CA ARG A 173 -6.19 -19.73 14.97
C ARG A 173 -7.08 -20.58 14.08
N ILE A 174 -6.48 -21.22 13.09
CA ILE A 174 -7.17 -22.07 12.14
C ILE A 174 -7.20 -23.50 12.68
N LYS A 175 -8.39 -24.13 12.67
CA LYS A 175 -8.55 -25.53 13.08
C LYS A 175 -8.24 -26.53 11.96
N ARG A 176 -8.38 -26.10 10.70
CA ARG A 176 -8.13 -26.91 9.51
C ARG A 176 -6.65 -26.82 9.08
N PRO A 177 -5.96 -27.95 8.86
CA PRO A 177 -4.58 -27.94 8.38
C PRO A 177 -4.47 -27.47 6.93
N GLY A 178 -3.30 -26.92 6.56
CA GLY A 178 -2.98 -26.51 5.19
C GLY A 178 -3.50 -25.14 4.77
N LEU A 179 -4.07 -24.35 5.68
CA LEU A 179 -4.50 -22.98 5.42
C LEU A 179 -3.52 -21.99 6.04
N ALA A 180 -3.24 -20.91 5.31
CA ALA A 180 -2.55 -19.74 5.82
C ALA A 180 -3.57 -18.60 5.96
N VAL A 181 -3.60 -17.95 7.12
CA VAL A 181 -4.43 -16.76 7.35
C VAL A 181 -3.52 -15.54 7.42
N ARG A 182 -3.95 -14.47 6.76
CA ARG A 182 -3.44 -13.13 6.93
C ARG A 182 -4.55 -12.26 7.45
N SER A 183 -4.24 -11.42 8.43
CA SER A 183 -5.16 -10.48 9.05
C SER A 183 -4.37 -9.32 9.60
N LYS A 184 -5.04 -8.18 9.80
CA LYS A 184 -4.49 -7.14 10.69
C LYS A 184 -4.17 -7.75 12.06
N THR A 185 -3.11 -7.27 12.68
CA THR A 185 -2.61 -7.80 13.96
C THR A 185 -3.39 -7.31 15.16
N GLY A 186 -4.24 -6.30 14.96
CA GLY A 186 -5.10 -5.74 15.99
C GLY A 186 -5.89 -4.53 15.47
N TYR A 187 -6.45 -3.80 16.42
CA TYR A 187 -7.22 -2.57 16.21
C TYR A 187 -7.14 -1.71 17.47
N TYR A 188 -7.42 -0.42 17.34
CA TYR A 188 -7.49 0.50 18.46
C TYR A 188 -8.94 0.63 18.94
N ALA A 189 -9.15 0.47 20.25
CA ALA A 189 -10.47 0.58 20.87
C ALA A 189 -10.82 2.06 21.13
N ARG A 190 -11.24 2.77 20.08
CA ARG A 190 -11.47 4.22 20.15
C ARG A 190 -12.56 4.58 21.17
N SER A 191 -12.26 5.53 22.04
CA SER A 191 -13.27 6.14 22.91
C SER A 191 -14.31 6.90 22.07
N ALA A 192 -15.58 6.89 22.49
CA ALA A 192 -16.69 7.47 21.71
C ALA A 192 -16.74 9.01 21.73
N ASP A 193 -15.78 9.68 22.37
CA ASP A 193 -15.78 11.12 22.63
C ASP A 193 -14.78 11.87 21.73
N HIS A 194 -15.11 12.05 20.44
CA HIS A 194 -14.48 13.04 19.55
C HIS A 194 -15.49 13.67 18.59
#